data_AF-A0A124FFN0-F1
#
_entry.id   AF-A0A124FFN0-F1
#
_cell.length_a   1.000
_cell.length_b   1.000
_cell.length_c   1.000
_cell.angle_alpha   90.00
_cell.angle_beta   90.00
_cell.angle_gamma   90.00
#
_symmetry.space_group_name_H-M   'P 1'
#
loop_
_entity.id
_entity.type
_entity.pdbx_description
1 polymer ?
#
loop_
_entity_poly.entity_id
_entity_poly.type
_entity_poly.pdbx_seq_one_letter_code
_entity_poly.pdbx_strand_id
1 'polypeptide(L)'
;MGLKEEYLDLIRDGKKKVEGRLYDEKRRQMNPGDVIVFEGKLRVRVKSIRRYPSFKEMLEKEGIQRVLPGVHNIEEGVKIYRQFYTEEEEKKYGVVAIEIEPILEE
;
A
#
# COMPACT_ATOMS: atom_id res chain seq x y z
N MET A 1 -1.31 -6.82 10.25
CA MET A 1 -0.23 -6.38 9.34
C MET A 1 0.24 -5.02 9.79
N GLY A 2 1.57 -4.81 9.84
CA GLY A 2 2.23 -3.58 10.29
C GLY A 2 1.83 -2.33 9.49
N LEU A 3 1.25 -1.30 10.10
CA LEU A 3 0.98 0.00 9.48
C LEU A 3 1.04 1.14 10.52
N LYS A 4 1.59 2.31 10.15
CA LYS A 4 1.57 3.49 11.02
C LYS A 4 0.15 3.97 11.29
N GLU A 5 -0.09 4.50 12.50
CA GLU A 5 -1.41 4.94 12.94
C GLU A 5 -2.01 6.03 12.04
N GLU A 6 -1.22 6.99 11.57
CA GLU A 6 -1.65 8.03 10.63
C GLU A 6 -2.31 7.46 9.36
N TYR A 7 -1.82 6.33 8.86
CA TYR A 7 -2.39 5.70 7.66
C TYR A 7 -3.66 4.92 7.98
N LEU A 8 -3.88 4.44 9.21
CA LEU A 8 -5.14 3.80 9.59
C LEU A 8 -6.30 4.77 9.45
N ASP A 9 -6.14 6.00 9.95
CA ASP A 9 -7.20 7.00 9.90
C ASP A 9 -7.44 7.47 8.46
N LEU A 10 -6.38 7.64 7.67
CA LEU A 10 -6.52 7.96 6.24
C LEU A 10 -7.24 6.87 5.44
N ILE A 11 -7.07 5.59 5.81
CA ILE A 11 -7.81 4.48 5.18
C ILE A 11 -9.28 4.51 5.62
N ARG A 12 -9.56 4.72 6.92
CA ARG A 12 -10.93 4.86 7.43
C ARG A 12 -11.70 5.98 6.74
N ASP A 13 -11.05 7.13 6.55
CA ASP A 13 -11.60 8.29 5.85
C ASP A 13 -11.73 8.09 4.32
N GLY A 14 -11.26 6.95 3.78
CA GLY A 14 -11.27 6.67 2.35
C GLY A 14 -10.30 7.54 1.53
N LYS A 15 -9.37 8.26 2.18
CA LYS A 15 -8.34 9.07 1.51
C LYS A 15 -7.22 8.18 0.95
N LYS A 16 -6.72 7.26 1.79
CA LYS A 16 -5.75 6.24 1.38
C LYS A 16 -6.49 5.00 0.91
N LYS A 17 -6.46 4.76 -0.41
CA LYS A 17 -7.18 3.67 -1.08
C LYS A 17 -6.26 2.55 -1.56
N VAL A 18 -4.96 2.82 -1.60
CA VAL A 18 -3.96 1.88 -2.11
C VAL A 18 -2.84 1.74 -1.09
N GLU A 19 -2.48 0.50 -0.79
CA GLU A 19 -1.35 0.15 0.05
C GLU A 19 -0.22 -0.45 -0.79
N GLY A 20 0.87 0.31 -0.91
CA GLY A 20 2.08 -0.13 -1.62
C GLY A 20 2.99 -0.96 -0.72
N ARG A 21 3.46 -2.11 -1.20
CA ARG A 21 4.41 -3.00 -0.52
C ARG A 21 5.38 -3.63 -1.52
N LEU A 22 6.45 -4.25 -1.04
CA LEU A 22 7.18 -5.22 -1.87
C LEU A 22 6.28 -6.40 -2.21
N TYR A 23 6.47 -6.94 -3.41
CA TYR A 23 5.79 -8.16 -3.85
C TYR A 23 6.53 -9.42 -3.31
N ASP A 24 6.69 -9.42 -1.99
CA ASP A 24 7.31 -10.48 -1.19
C ASP A 24 6.47 -11.77 -1.15
N GLU A 25 7.00 -12.84 -0.56
CA GLU A 25 6.33 -14.15 -0.46
C GLU A 25 4.94 -14.07 0.19
N LYS A 26 4.76 -13.18 1.16
CA LYS A 26 3.49 -12.99 1.85
C LYS A 26 2.46 -12.31 0.95
N ARG A 27 2.87 -11.28 0.20
CA ARG A 27 1.97 -10.53 -0.71
C ARG A 27 1.67 -11.31 -1.98
N ARG A 28 2.53 -12.28 -2.34
CA ARG A 28 2.27 -13.23 -3.43
C ARG A 28 1.07 -14.14 -3.20
N GLN A 29 0.68 -14.35 -1.94
CA GLN A 29 -0.43 -15.22 -1.59
C GLN A 29 -1.77 -14.47 -1.46
N MET A 30 -1.77 -13.14 -1.54
CA MET A 30 -2.98 -12.34 -1.43
C MET A 30 -3.79 -12.38 -2.71
N ASN A 31 -5.11 -12.39 -2.56
CA ASN A 31 -6.07 -12.36 -3.66
C ASN A 31 -7.10 -11.25 -3.46
N PRO A 32 -7.68 -10.71 -4.56
CA PRO A 32 -8.89 -9.91 -4.47
C PRO A 32 -9.99 -10.66 -3.70
N GLY A 33 -10.66 -9.97 -2.78
CA GLY A 33 -11.66 -10.53 -1.87
C GLY A 33 -11.12 -10.83 -0.47
N ASP A 34 -9.81 -10.96 -0.29
CA ASP A 34 -9.20 -11.20 1.02
C ASP A 34 -9.49 -10.07 2.01
N VAL A 35 -9.50 -10.41 3.30
CA VAL A 35 -9.62 -9.43 4.38
C VAL A 35 -8.27 -9.28 5.08
N ILE A 36 -7.78 -8.04 5.15
CA ILE A 36 -6.56 -7.69 5.87
C ILE A 36 -6.96 -6.99 7.17
N VAL A 37 -6.30 -7.36 8.28
CA VAL A 37 -6.38 -6.62 9.55
C VAL A 37 -5.07 -5.87 9.78
N PHE A 38 -5.13 -4.53 9.71
CA PHE A 38 -3.99 -3.66 10.03
C PHE A 38 -3.97 -3.35 11.53
N GLU A 39 -2.79 -3.49 12.16
CA GLU A 39 -2.57 -3.27 13.60
C GLU A 39 -3.57 -3.95 14.57
N GLY A 40 -4.33 -4.96 14.12
CA GLY A 40 -5.44 -5.50 14.91
C GLY A 40 -6.63 -4.54 15.09
N LYS A 41 -6.60 -3.36 14.45
CA LYS A 41 -7.55 -2.25 14.68
C LYS A 41 -8.47 -1.96 13.49
N LEU A 42 -8.02 -2.24 12.26
CA LEU A 42 -8.76 -1.87 11.04
C LEU A 42 -8.84 -3.06 10.09
N ARG A 43 -10.06 -3.46 9.77
CA ARG A 43 -10.36 -4.47 8.77
C ARG A 43 -10.59 -3.79 7.43
N VAL A 44 -9.93 -4.29 6.40
CA VAL A 44 -10.13 -3.83 5.02
C VAL A 44 -10.32 -5.02 4.10
N ARG A 45 -11.02 -4.82 2.99
CA ARG A 45 -11.14 -5.79 1.91
C ARG A 45 -10.22 -5.44 0.76
N VAL A 46 -9.52 -6.42 0.23
CA VAL A 46 -8.71 -6.28 -0.97
C VAL A 46 -9.65 -6.23 -2.17
N LYS A 47 -9.66 -5.12 -2.90
CA LYS A 47 -10.46 -4.94 -4.12
C LYS A 47 -9.72 -5.42 -5.35
N SER A 48 -8.42 -5.18 -5.40
CA SER A 48 -7.57 -5.58 -6.51
C SER A 48 -6.10 -5.55 -6.13
N ILE A 49 -5.28 -6.21 -6.94
CA ILE A 49 -3.83 -6.33 -6.75
C ILE A 49 -3.15 -6.05 -8.09
N ARG A 50 -2.24 -5.07 -8.12
CA ARG A 50 -1.48 -4.69 -9.31
C ARG A 50 0.01 -4.70 -9.00
N ARG A 51 0.83 -5.13 -9.96
CA ARG A 51 2.28 -5.25 -9.78
C ARG A 51 3.00 -4.21 -10.63
N TYR A 52 4.09 -3.69 -10.08
CA TYR A 52 4.94 -2.69 -10.71
C TYR A 52 6.41 -3.07 -10.52
N PRO A 53 7.29 -2.70 -11.46
CA PRO A 53 8.72 -2.94 -11.31
C PRO A 53 9.36 -2.01 -10.27
N SER A 54 8.73 -0.89 -9.92
CA SER A 54 9.27 0.07 -8.94
C SER A 54 8.20 0.81 -8.14
N PHE A 55 8.58 1.36 -6.99
CA PHE A 55 7.71 2.25 -6.20
C PHE A 55 7.42 3.53 -6.95
N LYS A 56 8.40 4.04 -7.72
CA LYS A 56 8.21 5.22 -8.56
C LYS A 56 7.05 5.02 -9.54
N GLU A 57 7.11 3.95 -10.33
CA GLU A 57 6.07 3.66 -11.32
C GLU A 57 4.71 3.39 -10.67
N MET A 58 4.70 2.68 -9.54
CA MET A 58 3.48 2.48 -8.76
C MET A 58 2.85 3.82 -8.35
N LEU A 59 3.64 4.74 -7.79
CA LEU A 59 3.14 6.04 -7.34
C LEU A 59 2.63 6.91 -8.50
N GLU A 60 3.28 6.84 -9.67
CA GLU A 60 2.85 7.54 -10.87
C GLU A 60 1.53 6.98 -11.44
N LYS A 61 1.38 5.65 -11.46
CA LYS A 61 0.21 4.98 -12.05
C LYS A 61 -1.01 4.93 -11.11
N GLU A 62 -0.79 4.67 -9.83
CA GLU A 62 -1.85 4.65 -8.82
C GLU A 62 -2.30 6.05 -8.41
N GLY A 63 -1.43 7.04 -8.59
CA GLY A 63 -1.58 8.39 -8.12
C GLY A 63 -1.14 8.51 -6.66
N ILE A 64 -0.09 9.32 -6.42
CA ILE A 64 0.56 9.46 -5.12
C ILE A 64 -0.42 9.75 -3.97
N GLN A 65 -1.44 10.60 -4.20
CA GLN A 65 -2.41 10.94 -3.16
C GLN A 65 -3.30 9.78 -2.72
N ARG A 66 -3.50 8.75 -3.55
CA ARG A 66 -4.24 7.54 -3.18
C ARG A 66 -3.40 6.57 -2.36
N VAL A 67 -2.08 6.63 -2.52
CA VAL A 67 -1.10 5.74 -1.86
C VAL A 67 -0.54 6.39 -0.57
N LEU A 68 -0.12 7.64 -0.66
CA LEU A 68 0.48 8.45 0.39
C LEU A 68 -0.21 9.83 0.43
N PRO A 69 -1.44 9.92 0.96
CA PRO A 69 -2.13 11.21 1.07
C PRO A 69 -1.28 12.24 1.82
N GLY A 70 -1.25 13.48 1.33
CA GLY A 70 -0.41 14.55 1.87
C GLY A 70 1.01 14.62 1.30
N VAL A 71 1.45 13.63 0.52
CA VAL A 71 2.74 13.68 -0.19
C VAL A 71 2.53 14.12 -1.62
N HIS A 72 3.16 15.24 -2.00
CA HIS A 72 2.88 15.88 -3.29
C HIS A 72 3.93 15.59 -4.37
N ASN A 73 5.05 14.95 -4.01
CA ASN A 73 6.14 14.65 -4.93
C ASN A 73 6.47 13.15 -4.97
N ILE A 74 6.65 12.59 -6.16
CA ILE A 74 6.96 11.17 -6.36
C ILE A 74 8.28 10.78 -5.69
N GLU A 75 9.31 11.61 -5.80
CA GLU A 75 10.62 11.30 -5.19
C GLU A 75 10.54 11.27 -3.66
N GLU A 76 9.72 12.14 -3.07
CA GLU A 76 9.46 12.12 -1.63
C GLU A 76 8.70 10.86 -1.22
N GLY A 77 7.70 10.45 -2.01
CA GLY A 77 6.99 9.18 -1.81
C GLY A 77 7.93 7.98 -1.88
N VAL A 78 8.86 7.95 -2.84
CA VAL A 78 9.89 6.90 -2.93
C VAL A 78 10.80 6.92 -1.69
N LYS A 79 11.21 8.10 -1.21
CA LYS A 79 12.03 8.23 0.01
C LYS A 79 11.33 7.65 1.24
N ILE A 80 10.01 7.79 1.36
CA ILE A 80 9.23 7.16 2.45
C ILE A 80 9.36 5.63 2.37
N TYR A 81 9.23 5.04 1.18
CA TYR A 81 9.43 3.59 1.01
C TYR A 81 10.87 3.14 1.29
N ARG A 82 11.87 3.98 0.99
CA ARG A 82 13.28 3.71 1.31
C ARG A 82 13.58 3.63 2.80
N GLN A 83 12.71 4.12 3.66
CA GLN A 83 12.82 3.91 5.11
C GLN A 83 12.55 2.45 5.52
N PHE A 84 11.92 1.67 4.65
CA PHE A 84 11.49 0.29 4.94
C PHE A 84 12.14 -0.75 4.02
N TYR A 85 12.45 -0.38 2.78
CA TYR A 85 12.89 -1.30 1.74
C TYR A 85 14.08 -0.74 0.96
N THR A 86 15.09 -1.57 0.77
CA THR A 86 16.25 -1.25 -0.07
C THR A 86 15.89 -1.29 -1.56
N GLU A 87 16.71 -0.63 -2.39
CA GLU A 87 16.58 -0.73 -3.85
C GLU A 87 16.81 -2.14 -4.37
N GLU A 88 17.67 -2.92 -3.71
CA GLU A 88 17.95 -4.30 -4.08
C GLU A 88 16.72 -5.19 -3.86
N GLU A 89 16.03 -5.02 -2.73
CA GLU A 89 14.79 -5.73 -2.46
C GLU A 89 13.69 -5.34 -3.44
N GLU A 90 13.56 -4.06 -3.77
CA GLU A 90 12.62 -3.59 -4.80
C GLU A 90 12.93 -4.22 -6.16
N LYS A 91 14.19 -4.23 -6.59
CA LYS A 91 14.59 -4.88 -7.86
C LYS A 91 14.35 -6.38 -7.83
N LYS A 92 14.58 -7.03 -6.69
CA LYS A 92 14.41 -8.49 -6.53
C LYS A 92 12.95 -8.91 -6.54
N TYR A 93 12.09 -8.21 -5.79
CA TYR A 93 10.71 -8.63 -5.58
C TYR A 93 9.72 -7.91 -6.48
N GLY A 94 10.04 -6.71 -6.94
CA GLY A 94 9.09 -5.76 -7.47
C GLY A 94 8.18 -5.18 -6.38
N VAL A 95 7.20 -4.40 -6.81
CA VAL A 95 6.25 -3.71 -5.94
C VAL A 95 4.84 -4.18 -6.25
N VAL A 96 3.98 -4.17 -5.23
CA VAL A 96 2.56 -4.45 -5.34
C VAL A 96 1.76 -3.28 -4.78
N ALA A 97 0.78 -2.83 -5.58
CA ALA A 97 -0.29 -1.96 -5.16
C ALA A 97 -1.48 -2.82 -4.77
N ILE A 98 -1.91 -2.72 -3.52
CA ILE A 98 -3.06 -3.42 -2.97
C ILE A 98 -4.17 -2.39 -2.83
N GLU A 99 -5.18 -2.43 -3.69
CA GLU A 99 -6.33 -1.56 -3.55
C GLU A 99 -7.24 -2.11 -2.45
N ILE A 100 -7.56 -1.25 -1.49
CA ILE A 100 -8.23 -1.63 -0.25
C ILE A 100 -9.45 -0.75 0.00
N GLU A 101 -10.45 -1.35 0.63
CA GLU A 101 -11.68 -0.69 1.05
C GLU A 101 -11.93 -1.00 2.53
N PRO A 102 -12.08 0.02 3.41
CA PRO A 102 -12.38 -0.23 4.81
C PRO A 102 -13.71 -0.97 4.95
N ILE A 103 -13.74 -1.95 5.84
CA ILE A 103 -14.97 -2.62 6.24
C ILE A 103 -15.51 -1.82 7.43
N LEU A 104 -16.51 -0.99 7.17
CA LEU A 104 -17.25 -0.30 8.22
C LEU A 104 -18.25 -1.31 8.79
N GLU A 105 -18.09 -1.66 10.06
CA GLU A 105 -19.10 -2.43 10.80
C GLU A 105 -20.21 -1.44 11.20
N GLU A 106 -21.46 -1.79 10.91
CA GLU A 106 -22.67 -1.05 11.33
C GLU A 106 -22.91 -1.16 12.84
#